data_AF-A0A7Z9KYB5-F1
#
_entry.id   AF-A0A7Z9KYB5-F1
#
_cell.length_a   1.000
_cell.length_b   1.000
_cell.length_c   1.000
_cell.angle_alpha   90.00
_cell.angle_beta   90.00
_cell.angle_gamma   90.00
#
_symmetry.space_group_name_H-M   'P 1'
#
loop_
_entity.id
_entity.type
_entity.pdbx_description
1 polymer ?
#
loop_
_entity_poly.entity_id
_entity_poly.type
_entity_poly.pdbx_seq_one_letter_code
_entity_poly.pdbx_strand_id
1 'polypeptide(L)'
;MRLICILLSTLLLLSCSESTDESPVPNYEPLQPAPVSLSRLTQAQYKNAVTALLGSPLALPSTLEPDVSLGGLPAAGASVTTISPRGAELYEEAARSLANQAMQNPELQKALLPCSPAGVSDTDCMTQFVQSFGPQAWRRPITQDEVAAMVSIGDQAA
;
A
#
# COMPACT_ATOMS: atom_id res chain seq x y z
N MET A 1 -4.62 20.23 83.09
CA MET A 1 -3.35 19.52 83.40
C MET A 1 -3.40 18.23 82.59
N ARG A 2 -3.02 18.32 81.31
CA ARG A 2 -1.66 18.24 80.80
C ARG A 2 -1.24 16.77 80.67
N LEU A 3 -0.79 16.44 79.46
CA LEU A 3 -0.24 15.16 79.01
C LEU A 3 -1.30 14.07 78.75
N ILE A 4 -1.66 13.90 77.49
CA ILE A 4 -1.48 12.66 76.70
C ILE A 4 -2.10 12.99 75.32
N CYS A 5 -1.51 13.99 74.67
CA CYS A 5 -1.49 14.02 73.21
C CYS A 5 -0.49 12.95 72.75
N ILE A 6 -0.64 12.50 71.50
CA ILE A 6 0.42 11.86 70.70
C ILE A 6 0.56 10.34 70.86
N LEU A 7 -0.51 9.54 70.82
CA LEU A 7 -0.34 8.08 70.67
C LEU A 7 -1.27 7.37 69.66
N LEU A 8 -2.19 8.06 68.97
CA LEU A 8 -3.17 7.39 68.11
C LEU A 8 -3.33 7.99 66.70
N SER A 9 -2.28 8.61 66.15
CA SER A 9 -2.36 9.22 64.81
C SER A 9 -1.09 9.08 63.96
N THR A 10 -0.14 8.24 64.36
CA THR A 10 1.16 8.08 63.67
C THR A 10 1.34 6.69 63.05
N LEU A 11 0.26 6.00 62.67
CA LEU A 11 0.32 4.65 62.10
C LEU A 11 -0.30 4.57 60.70
N LEU A 12 0.00 5.55 59.83
CA LEU A 12 -0.39 5.51 58.41
C LEU A 12 0.54 6.35 57.51
N LEU A 13 1.83 6.37 57.84
CA LEU A 13 2.90 6.72 56.88
C LEU A 13 3.77 5.47 56.67
N LEU A 14 3.14 4.37 56.26
CA LEU A 14 3.89 3.27 55.65
C LEU A 14 4.26 3.73 54.24
N SER A 15 5.44 4.37 54.19
CA SER A 15 6.28 4.61 53.02
C SER A 15 6.00 3.64 51.88
N CYS A 16 5.46 4.12 50.77
CA CYS A 16 5.83 3.53 49.48
C CYS A 16 7.30 3.87 49.27
N SER A 17 8.21 2.95 49.61
CA SER A 17 9.56 3.05 49.06
C SER A 17 9.44 2.68 47.59
N GLU A 18 9.36 3.68 46.71
CA GLU A 18 9.59 3.49 45.30
C GLU A 18 11.08 3.12 45.15
N SER A 19 11.36 1.82 45.14
CA SER A 19 12.65 1.31 44.72
C SER A 19 12.75 1.62 43.24
N THR A 20 13.40 2.75 42.92
CA THR A 20 13.94 3.01 41.59
C THR A 20 15.03 1.99 41.36
N ASP A 21 14.61 0.80 40.92
CA ASP A 21 15.50 -0.17 40.29
C ASP A 21 15.86 0.40 38.93
N GLU A 22 16.74 1.40 38.93
CA GLU A 22 17.34 1.96 37.73
C GLU A 22 18.37 0.95 37.22
N SER A 23 17.84 -0.16 36.70
CA SER A 23 18.61 -1.08 35.90
C SER A 23 19.21 -0.28 34.73
N PRO A 24 20.53 -0.34 34.52
CA PRO A 24 21.16 0.44 33.46
C PRO A 24 20.51 0.09 32.13
N VAL A 25 19.95 1.10 31.46
CA VAL A 25 19.42 0.92 30.10
C VAL A 25 20.55 0.40 29.21
N PRO A 26 20.38 -0.73 28.53
CA PRO A 26 21.38 -1.23 27.60
C PRO A 26 21.67 -0.13 26.58
N ASN A 27 22.94 0.18 26.37
CA ASN A 27 23.34 1.08 25.29
C ASN A 27 23.17 0.34 23.96
N TYR A 28 22.05 0.58 23.28
CA TYR A 28 21.79 0.02 21.96
C TYR A 28 22.58 0.81 20.90
N GLU A 29 23.26 0.10 20.02
CA GLU A 29 23.81 0.72 18.80
C GLU A 29 22.67 1.42 18.03
N PRO A 30 22.90 2.64 17.50
CA PRO A 30 21.91 3.33 16.70
C PRO A 30 21.42 2.45 15.55
N LEU A 31 20.10 2.31 15.40
CA LEU A 31 19.51 1.56 14.29
C LEU A 31 19.91 2.20 12.96
N GLN A 32 20.66 1.46 12.14
CA GLN A 32 20.99 1.88 10.79
C GLN A 32 19.95 1.30 9.83
N PRO A 33 19.07 2.12 9.22
CA PRO A 33 18.03 1.60 8.33
C PRO A 33 18.65 0.96 7.10
N ALA A 34 18.10 -0.18 6.68
CA ALA A 34 18.49 -0.82 5.44
C ALA A 34 18.19 0.12 4.25
N PRO A 35 18.90 -0.04 3.11
CA PRO A 35 18.58 0.68 1.89
C PRO A 35 17.11 0.52 1.51
N VAL A 36 16.49 1.59 1.03
CA VAL A 36 15.11 1.56 0.54
C VAL A 36 15.08 0.66 -0.70
N SER A 37 14.30 -0.42 -0.64
CA SER A 37 13.99 -1.26 -1.79
C SER A 37 12.49 -1.30 -2.03
N LEU A 38 12.11 -1.51 -3.30
CA LEU A 38 10.73 -1.83 -3.65
C LEU A 38 10.61 -3.35 -3.72
N SER A 39 9.72 -3.92 -2.93
CA SER A 39 9.34 -5.32 -3.06
C SER A 39 8.43 -5.49 -4.27
N ARG A 40 8.71 -6.47 -5.12
CA ARG A 40 7.75 -6.87 -6.14
C ARG A 40 6.49 -7.44 -5.48
N LEU A 41 5.36 -7.39 -6.17
CA LEU A 41 4.18 -8.15 -5.74
C LEU A 41 4.36 -9.63 -6.09
N THR A 42 3.90 -10.52 -5.21
CA THR A 42 3.70 -11.92 -5.57
C THR A 42 2.56 -12.05 -6.59
N GLN A 43 2.45 -13.18 -7.29
CA GLN A 43 1.34 -13.40 -8.23
C GLN A 43 -0.02 -13.29 -7.54
N ALA A 44 -0.16 -13.83 -6.33
CA ALA A 44 -1.38 -13.73 -5.54
C ALA A 44 -1.67 -12.27 -5.15
N GLN A 45 -0.64 -11.51 -4.74
CA GLN A 45 -0.81 -10.10 -4.40
C GLN A 45 -1.16 -9.24 -5.62
N TYR A 46 -0.56 -9.52 -6.78
CA TYR A 46 -0.91 -8.84 -8.04
C TYR A 46 -2.38 -9.07 -8.39
N LYS A 47 -2.83 -10.33 -8.35
CA LYS A 47 -4.24 -10.71 -8.60
C LYS A 47 -5.20 -9.98 -7.66
N ASN A 48 -4.89 -9.94 -6.36
CA ASN A 48 -5.71 -9.20 -5.39
C ASN A 48 -5.69 -7.70 -5.65
N ALA A 49 -4.55 -7.13 -6.02
CA ALA A 49 -4.43 -5.70 -6.32
C ALA A 49 -5.26 -5.32 -7.54
N VAL A 50 -5.19 -6.07 -8.64
CA VAL A 50 -5.97 -5.75 -9.85
C VAL A 50 -7.46 -5.96 -9.62
N THR A 51 -7.87 -6.97 -8.84
CA THR A 51 -9.28 -7.13 -8.45
C THR A 51 -9.77 -5.98 -7.58
N ALA A 52 -8.96 -5.51 -6.63
CA ALA A 52 -9.32 -4.38 -5.78
C ALA A 52 -9.42 -3.07 -6.58
N LEU A 53 -8.55 -2.87 -7.58
CA LEU A 53 -8.52 -1.66 -8.39
C LEU A 53 -9.59 -1.64 -9.49
N LEU A 54 -9.77 -2.76 -10.19
CA LEU A 54 -10.59 -2.84 -11.40
C LEU A 54 -11.96 -3.48 -11.16
N GLY A 55 -12.18 -4.09 -10.00
CA GLY A 55 -13.41 -4.77 -9.64
C GLY A 55 -13.48 -6.22 -10.13
N SER A 56 -14.70 -6.75 -10.22
CA SER A 56 -15.00 -8.11 -10.68
C SER A 56 -16.35 -8.15 -11.42
N PRO A 57 -16.54 -9.06 -12.38
CA PRO A 57 -15.66 -10.20 -12.70
C PRO A 57 -14.51 -9.87 -13.66
N LEU A 58 -13.33 -10.46 -13.42
CA LEU A 58 -12.17 -10.39 -14.31
C LEU A 58 -11.59 -11.80 -14.51
N ALA A 59 -11.21 -12.12 -15.75
CA ALA A 59 -10.39 -13.29 -16.04
C ALA A 59 -8.93 -12.98 -15.66
N LEU A 60 -8.55 -13.34 -14.43
CA LEU A 60 -7.23 -13.08 -13.88
C LEU A 60 -6.14 -13.87 -14.63
N PRO A 61 -4.92 -13.30 -14.77
CA PRO A 61 -3.85 -13.94 -15.52
C PRO A 61 -3.43 -15.27 -14.87
N SER A 62 -3.30 -16.31 -15.68
CA SER A 62 -2.79 -17.62 -15.28
C SER A 62 -1.28 -17.76 -15.51
N THR A 63 -0.72 -16.92 -16.37
CA THR A 63 0.70 -16.95 -16.77
C THR A 63 1.40 -15.67 -16.36
N LEU A 64 1.94 -15.65 -15.15
CA LEU A 64 2.85 -14.62 -14.66
C LEU A 64 4.19 -15.24 -14.30
N GLU A 65 5.20 -14.40 -14.10
CA GLU A 65 6.49 -14.89 -13.61
C GLU A 65 6.33 -15.59 -12.24
N PRO A 66 6.90 -16.81 -12.07
CA PRO A 66 6.84 -17.54 -10.81
C PRO A 66 7.38 -16.75 -9.62
N ASP A 67 6.73 -16.89 -8.47
CA ASP A 67 7.21 -16.27 -7.24
C ASP A 67 8.44 -17.02 -6.73
N VAL A 68 9.50 -16.29 -6.39
CA VAL A 68 10.65 -16.85 -5.67
C VAL A 68 10.32 -16.86 -4.18
N SER A 69 10.68 -17.95 -3.49
CA SER A 69 10.50 -18.07 -2.03
C SER A 69 11.84 -18.07 -1.32
N LEU A 70 11.94 -17.29 -0.25
CA LEU A 70 13.07 -17.33 0.67
C LEU A 70 12.61 -18.05 1.95
N GLY A 71 13.22 -19.20 2.26
CA GLY A 71 12.81 -20.01 3.41
C GLY A 71 11.36 -20.51 3.33
N GLY A 72 10.83 -20.74 2.12
CA GLY A 72 9.43 -21.13 1.90
C GLY A 72 8.42 -19.97 1.97
N LEU A 73 8.89 -18.73 2.13
CA LEU A 73 8.05 -17.54 2.21
C LEU A 73 8.15 -16.72 0.90
N PRO A 74 7.11 -16.71 0.04
CA PRO A 74 7.15 -15.98 -1.22
C PRO A 74 7.22 -14.46 -1.01
N ALA A 75 6.59 -13.94 0.04
CA ALA A 75 6.66 -12.51 0.38
C ALA A 75 8.09 -12.07 0.75
N ALA A 76 8.86 -12.95 1.42
CA ALA A 76 10.26 -12.67 1.74
C ALA A 76 11.16 -12.79 0.48
N GLY A 77 10.85 -13.73 -0.43
CA GLY A 77 11.54 -13.77 -1.71
C GLY A 77 11.27 -12.53 -2.56
N ALA A 78 10.03 -12.04 -2.56
CA ALA A 78 9.62 -10.84 -3.27
C ALA A 78 10.29 -9.55 -2.77
N SER A 79 10.79 -9.50 -1.53
CA SER A 79 11.51 -8.34 -1.00
C SER A 79 12.99 -8.30 -1.39
N VAL A 80 13.53 -9.39 -1.95
CA VAL A 80 14.95 -9.51 -2.33
C VAL A 80 15.16 -9.88 -3.80
N THR A 81 14.09 -10.02 -4.57
CA THR A 81 14.16 -10.39 -6.00
C THR A 81 13.51 -9.34 -6.89
N THR A 82 13.94 -9.31 -8.14
CA THR A 82 13.40 -8.45 -9.20
C THR A 82 12.56 -9.26 -10.18
N ILE A 83 12.02 -8.59 -11.21
CA ILE A 83 11.28 -9.21 -12.32
C ILE A 83 12.24 -9.38 -13.51
N SER A 84 12.21 -10.53 -14.20
CA SER A 84 13.00 -10.71 -15.42
C SER A 84 12.41 -9.92 -16.61
N PRO A 85 13.17 -9.69 -17.70
CA PRO A 85 12.61 -9.06 -18.90
C PRO A 85 11.35 -9.77 -19.41
N ARG A 86 11.35 -11.11 -19.44
CA ARG A 86 10.18 -11.89 -19.82
C ARG A 86 9.03 -11.74 -18.83
N GLY A 87 9.34 -11.67 -17.53
CA GLY A 87 8.35 -11.39 -16.50
C GLY A 87 7.65 -10.05 -16.72
N ALA A 88 8.41 -9.00 -17.04
CA ALA A 88 7.86 -7.68 -17.31
C ALA A 88 6.88 -7.70 -18.49
N GLU A 89 7.22 -8.38 -19.58
CA GLU A 89 6.32 -8.58 -20.74
C GLU A 89 5.01 -9.29 -20.32
N LEU A 90 5.10 -10.34 -19.48
CA LEU A 90 3.91 -11.06 -19.01
C LEU A 90 2.99 -10.18 -18.15
N TYR A 91 3.55 -9.33 -17.29
CA TYR A 91 2.76 -8.39 -16.49
C TYR A 91 2.14 -7.29 -17.36
N GLU A 92 2.86 -6.81 -18.37
CA GLU A 92 2.33 -5.83 -19.33
C GLU A 92 1.16 -6.40 -20.15
N GLU A 93 1.31 -7.62 -20.69
CA GLU A 93 0.25 -8.33 -21.40
C GLU A 93 -0.98 -8.53 -20.51
N ALA A 94 -0.76 -8.97 -19.26
CA ALA A 94 -1.81 -9.12 -18.28
C ALA A 94 -2.52 -7.78 -17.98
N ALA A 95 -1.77 -6.69 -17.80
CA ALA A 95 -2.33 -5.38 -17.52
C ALA A 95 -3.20 -4.87 -18.68
N ARG A 96 -2.73 -5.00 -19.93
CA ARG A 96 -3.49 -4.63 -21.13
C ARG A 96 -4.77 -5.46 -21.26
N SER A 97 -4.68 -6.78 -21.05
CA SER A 97 -5.84 -7.67 -21.08
C SER A 97 -6.89 -7.30 -20.03
N LEU A 98 -6.47 -7.04 -18.80
CA LEU A 98 -7.37 -6.67 -17.70
C LEU A 98 -8.00 -5.29 -17.92
N ALA A 99 -7.25 -4.31 -18.43
CA ALA A 99 -7.79 -3.00 -18.78
C ALA A 99 -8.86 -3.10 -19.87
N ASN A 100 -8.62 -3.91 -20.91
CA ASN A 100 -9.61 -4.16 -21.96
C ASN A 100 -10.88 -4.83 -21.41
N GLN A 101 -10.74 -5.84 -20.54
CA GLN A 101 -11.88 -6.49 -19.91
C GLN A 101 -12.70 -5.50 -19.06
N ALA A 102 -12.03 -4.66 -18.27
CA ALA A 102 -12.68 -3.67 -17.43
C ALA A 102 -13.45 -2.61 -18.25
N MET A 103 -12.89 -2.17 -19.38
CA MET A 103 -13.54 -1.18 -20.25
C MET A 103 -14.64 -1.77 -21.14
N GLN A 104 -14.57 -3.06 -21.49
CA GLN A 104 -15.62 -3.75 -22.26
C GLN A 104 -16.80 -4.21 -21.40
N ASN A 105 -16.65 -4.24 -20.08
CA ASN A 105 -17.74 -4.52 -19.16
C ASN A 105 -18.39 -3.19 -18.70
N PRO A 106 -19.66 -2.91 -19.07
CA PRO A 106 -20.32 -1.65 -18.74
C PRO A 106 -20.43 -1.37 -17.23
N GLU A 107 -20.59 -2.41 -16.39
CA GLU A 107 -20.70 -2.25 -14.95
C GLU A 107 -19.36 -1.84 -14.33
N LEU A 108 -18.26 -2.50 -14.74
CA LEU A 108 -16.92 -2.17 -14.30
C LEU A 108 -16.49 -0.79 -14.82
N GLN A 109 -16.73 -0.51 -16.10
CA GLN A 109 -16.42 0.79 -16.69
C GLN A 109 -17.13 1.92 -15.94
N LYS A 110 -18.43 1.76 -15.64
CA LYS A 110 -19.21 2.75 -14.88
C LYS A 110 -18.72 2.91 -13.44
N ALA A 111 -18.21 1.84 -12.82
CA ALA A 111 -17.63 1.92 -11.48
C ALA A 111 -16.26 2.61 -11.47
N LEU A 112 -15.49 2.50 -12.56
CA LEU A 112 -14.15 3.06 -12.70
C LEU A 112 -14.15 4.52 -13.11
N LEU A 113 -15.04 4.90 -14.04
CA LEU A 113 -15.10 6.26 -14.56
C LEU A 113 -16.05 7.11 -13.70
N PRO A 114 -15.56 8.19 -13.05
CA PRO A 114 -16.43 9.10 -12.29
C PRO A 114 -17.30 10.00 -13.18
N CYS A 115 -17.10 9.92 -14.50
CA CYS A 115 -17.70 10.74 -15.54
C CYS A 115 -18.14 9.86 -16.71
N SER A 116 -18.99 10.42 -17.58
CA SER A 116 -19.32 9.82 -18.88
C SER A 116 -18.49 10.51 -19.95
N PRO A 117 -17.57 9.82 -20.65
CA PRO A 117 -16.79 10.43 -21.73
C PRO A 117 -17.70 10.93 -22.85
N ALA A 118 -17.43 12.14 -23.37
CA ALA A 118 -18.13 12.71 -24.52
C ALA A 118 -17.64 12.16 -25.87
N GLY A 119 -16.48 11.49 -25.88
CA GLY A 119 -15.85 10.89 -27.06
C GLY A 119 -14.59 10.11 -26.70
N VAL A 120 -13.86 9.66 -27.70
CA VAL A 120 -12.58 8.93 -27.52
C VAL A 120 -11.49 9.82 -26.92
N SER A 121 -11.54 11.12 -27.20
CA SER A 121 -10.71 12.15 -26.55
C SER A 121 -11.62 13.06 -25.74
N ASP A 122 -11.43 13.02 -24.42
CA ASP A 122 -12.14 13.84 -23.43
C ASP A 122 -11.18 14.10 -22.26
N THR A 123 -10.41 15.19 -22.39
CA THR A 123 -9.38 15.59 -21.43
C THR A 123 -9.96 15.83 -20.03
N ASP A 124 -11.18 16.36 -19.92
CA ASP A 124 -11.82 16.65 -18.64
C ASP A 124 -12.22 15.36 -17.92
N CYS A 125 -12.81 14.41 -18.64
CA CYS A 125 -13.16 13.11 -18.07
C CYS A 125 -11.90 12.28 -17.73
N MET A 126 -10.88 12.33 -18.59
CA MET A 126 -9.58 11.69 -18.31
C MET A 126 -8.93 12.27 -17.05
N THR A 127 -8.95 13.60 -16.89
CA THR A 127 -8.42 14.26 -15.69
C THR A 127 -9.12 13.78 -14.43
N GLN A 128 -10.46 13.71 -14.45
CA GLN A 128 -11.25 13.21 -13.32
C GLN A 128 -10.94 11.74 -13.00
N PHE A 129 -10.82 10.90 -14.03
CA PHE A 129 -10.44 9.50 -13.86
C PHE A 129 -9.06 9.36 -13.22
N VAL A 130 -8.04 10.08 -13.71
CA VAL A 130 -6.68 10.00 -13.16
C VAL A 130 -6.65 10.49 -11.70
N GLN A 131 -7.40 11.53 -11.36
CA GLN A 131 -7.48 12.04 -9.99
C GLN A 131 -8.18 11.09 -9.02
N SER A 132 -9.17 10.30 -9.48
CA SER A 132 -9.90 9.34 -8.63
C SER A 132 -9.20 7.98 -8.53
N PHE A 133 -8.68 7.48 -9.66
CA PHE A 133 -8.04 6.17 -9.76
C PHE A 133 -6.57 6.21 -9.33
N GLY A 134 -5.86 7.31 -9.65
CA GLY A 134 -4.43 7.45 -9.39
C GLY A 134 -4.02 7.21 -7.93
N PRO A 135 -4.65 7.87 -6.94
CA PRO A 135 -4.29 7.65 -5.54
C PRO A 135 -4.43 6.19 -5.08
N GLN A 136 -5.34 5.43 -5.68
CA GLN A 136 -5.56 4.01 -5.37
C GLN A 136 -4.49 3.14 -6.04
N ALA A 137 -4.20 3.38 -7.32
CA ALA A 137 -3.22 2.61 -8.08
C ALA A 137 -1.78 2.84 -7.59
N TRP A 138 -1.39 4.09 -7.36
CA TRP A 138 -0.06 4.44 -6.85
C TRP A 138 0.06 4.32 -5.32
N ARG A 139 -1.08 4.17 -4.62
CA ARG A 139 -1.17 4.07 -3.15
C ARG A 139 -0.54 5.26 -2.42
N ARG A 140 -0.59 6.44 -3.04
CA ARG A 140 -0.13 7.72 -2.49
C ARG A 140 -0.85 8.88 -3.16
N PRO A 141 -0.82 10.09 -2.59
CA PRO A 141 -1.27 11.28 -3.30
C PRO A 141 -0.58 11.40 -4.67
N ILE A 142 -1.38 11.75 -5.68
CA ILE A 142 -0.92 12.01 -7.04
C ILE A 142 -0.59 13.50 -7.19
N THR A 143 0.52 13.82 -7.86
CA THR A 143 0.91 15.22 -8.09
C THR A 143 0.23 15.78 -9.34
N GLN A 144 0.22 17.11 -9.49
CA GLN A 144 -0.33 17.73 -10.70
C GLN A 144 0.45 17.34 -11.96
N ASP A 145 1.77 17.24 -11.87
CA ASP A 145 2.63 16.82 -12.99
C ASP A 145 2.31 15.39 -13.43
N GLU A 146 2.01 14.49 -12.48
CA GLU A 146 1.60 13.12 -12.77
C GLU A 146 0.23 13.05 -13.42
N VAL A 147 -0.73 13.84 -12.95
CA VAL A 147 -2.04 13.97 -13.60
C VAL A 147 -1.85 14.42 -15.04
N ALA A 148 -1.09 15.50 -15.26
CA ALA A 148 -0.84 16.05 -16.59
C ALA A 148 -0.15 15.03 -17.51
N ALA A 149 0.83 14.27 -17.00
CA ALA A 149 1.52 13.24 -17.77
C ALA A 149 0.57 12.11 -18.20
N MET A 150 -0.28 11.62 -17.30
CA MET A 150 -1.23 10.54 -17.62
C MET A 150 -2.32 11.00 -18.59
N VAL A 151 -2.85 12.21 -18.40
CA VAL A 151 -3.82 12.82 -19.34
C VAL A 151 -3.20 12.95 -20.73
N SER A 152 -1.95 13.44 -20.82
CA SER A 152 -1.23 13.55 -22.09
C SER A 152 -1.03 12.19 -22.78
N ILE A 153 -0.78 11.11 -22.05
CA ILE A 153 -0.67 9.76 -22.63
C ILE A 153 -2.04 9.31 -23.16
N GLY A 154 -3.10 9.57 -22.40
CA GLY A 154 -4.48 9.28 -22.79
C GLY A 154 -4.87 9.97 -24.09
N ASP A 155 -4.63 11.27 -24.19
CA ASP A 155 -4.98 12.08 -25.36
C ASP A 155 -4.18 11.66 -26.61
N GLN A 156 -2.96 11.14 -26.46
CA GLN A 156 -2.16 10.62 -27.59
C GLN A 156 -2.60 9.23 -28.06
N ALA A 157 -3.32 8.48 -27.23
CA ALA A 157 -3.77 7.13 -27.54
C ALA A 157 -5.18 7.09 -28.18
N ALA A 158 -5.89 8.22 -28.19
CA ALA A 158 -7.23 8.40 -28.77
C ALA A 158 -7.19 8.59 -30.29
#